data_AF-A0A382R3L0-F1
#
_entry.id   AF-A0A382R3L0-F1
#
_cell.length_a   1.000
_cell.length_b   1.000
_cell.length_c   1.000
_cell.angle_alpha   90.00
_cell.angle_beta   90.00
_cell.angle_gamma   90.00
#
_symmetry.space_group_name_H-M   'P 1'
#
loop_
_entity.id
_entity.type
_entity.pdbx_description
1 polymer ?
#
loop_
_entity_poly.entity_id
_entity_poly.type
_entity_poly.pdbx_seq_one_letter_code
_entity_poly.pdbx_strand_id
1 'polypeptide(L)' 'MLFYTQADKDGIISGRFVYTGKSEINDFSICFSLLSKCSAVSGCKLIHQFGGYAELAPDHTRSLMNGDEWNFSFKYVFE' A
#
# COMPACT_ATOMS: atom_id res chain seq x y z
N MET A 1 3.21 -5.02 -13.38
CA MET A 1 3.30 -4.81 -11.92
C MET A 1 2.70 -6.03 -11.27
N LEU A 2 3.26 -6.48 -10.14
CA LEU A 2 2.73 -7.61 -9.38
C LEU A 2 2.40 -7.16 -7.98
N PHE A 3 1.23 -7.56 -7.47
CA PHE A 3 0.74 -7.14 -6.17
C PHE A 3 0.36 -8.37 -5.35
N TYR A 4 0.97 -8.51 -4.18
CA TYR A 4 0.76 -9.61 -3.27
C TYR A 4 0.27 -9.07 -1.94
N THR A 5 -0.75 -9.70 -1.36
CA THR A 5 -1.27 -9.34 -0.03
C THR A 5 -1.48 -10.57 0.83
N GLN A 6 -1.29 -10.41 2.14
CA GLN A 6 -1.59 -11.42 3.14
C GLN A 6 -2.20 -10.74 4.36
N ALA A 7 -3.36 -11.23 4.81
CA ALA A 7 -3.98 -10.77 6.05
C ALA A 7 -3.59 -11.69 7.21
N ASP A 8 -3.32 -11.10 8.38
CA ASP A 8 -3.17 -11.83 9.63
C ASP A 8 -4.46 -11.83 10.46
N LYS A 9 -4.40 -12.46 11.64
CA LYS A 9 -5.53 -12.62 12.57
C LYS A 9 -5.92 -11.31 13.27
N ASP A 10 -5.02 -10.32 13.28
CA ASP A 10 -5.19 -9.04 13.96
C ASP A 10 -5.71 -7.94 13.02
N GLY A 11 -6.07 -8.32 11.78
CA GLY A 11 -6.57 -7.40 10.75
C GLY A 11 -5.47 -6.57 10.09
N ILE A 12 -4.20 -6.97 10.20
CA ILE A 12 -3.10 -6.36 9.46
C ILE A 12 -2.97 -7.03 8.11
N ILE A 13 -2.95 -6.22 7.06
CA ILE A 13 -2.67 -6.64 5.69
C ILE A 13 -1.23 -6.24 5.37
N SER A 14 -0.38 -7.24 5.13
CA SER A 14 0.96 -7.06 4.59
C SER A 14 0.89 -7.11 3.06
N GLY A 15 1.41 -6.08 2.41
CA GLY A 15 1.46 -5.91 0.97
C GLY A 15 2.89 -5.92 0.43
N ARG A 16 3.08 -6.51 -0.74
CA ARG A 16 4.31 -6.43 -1.53
C ARG A 16 3.96 -6.05 -2.96
N PHE A 17 4.44 -4.89 -3.38
CA PHE A 17 4.32 -4.40 -4.74
C PHE A 17 5.66 -4.56 -5.47
N VAL A 18 5.67 -5.33 -6.55
CA VAL A 18 6.86 -5.51 -7.41
C VAL A 18 6.65 -4.73 -8.69
N TYR A 19 7.52 -3.75 -8.92
CA TYR A 19 7.45 -2.93 -10.11
C TYR A 19 8.09 -3.66 -11.30
N THR A 20 7.34 -3.79 -12.40
CA THR A 20 7.79 -4.49 -13.61
C THR A 20 7.65 -3.62 -14.86
N GLY A 21 7.51 -2.30 -14.68
CA GLY A 21 7.41 -1.37 -15.80
C GLY A 21 8.78 -1.10 -16.43
N LYS A 22 8.78 -0.40 -17.56
CA LYS A 22 10.01 -0.11 -18.32
C LYS A 22 10.74 1.15 -17.81
N SER A 23 9.99 2.19 -17.48
CA SER A 23 10.54 3.46 -17.00
C SER A 23 10.50 3.52 -15.48
N GLU A 24 11.41 4.25 -14.85
CA GLU A 24 11.33 4.55 -13.41
C GLU A 24 9.99 5.23 -13.06
N ILE A 25 9.45 4.93 -11.88
CA ILE A 25 8.32 5.68 -11.29
C ILE A 25 8.74 6.32 -9.98
N ASN A 26 8.20 7.51 -9.73
CA ASN A 26 8.39 8.32 -8.53
C ASN A 26 7.03 8.88 -8.08
N ASP A 27 6.97 9.33 -6.82
CA ASP A 27 5.78 9.95 -6.20
C ASP A 27 4.48 9.15 -6.42
N PHE A 28 4.59 7.82 -6.32
CA PHE A 28 3.49 6.91 -6.60
C PHE A 28 2.66 6.60 -5.34
N SER A 29 1.39 6.26 -5.55
CA SER A 29 0.47 5.76 -4.53
C SER A 29 -0.28 4.52 -5.03
N ILE A 30 -0.79 3.73 -4.08
CA ILE A 30 -1.75 2.66 -4.34
C ILE A 30 -3.11 3.11 -3.80
N CYS A 31 -4.10 3.12 -4.68
CA CYS A 31 -5.48 3.42 -4.35
C CYS A 31 -6.29 2.11 -4.35
N PHE A 32 -7.12 1.91 -3.35
CA PHE A 32 -7.97 0.72 -3.24
C PHE A 32 -9.27 1.02 -2.52
N SER A 33 -10.21 0.09 -2.65
CA SER A 33 -11.48 0.15 -1.93
C SER A 33 -11.41 -0.64 -0.63
N LEU A 34 -11.76 -0.01 0.49
CA LEU A 34 -11.88 -0.62 1.80
C LEU A 34 -13.01 0.06 2.57
N LEU A 35 -14.01 -0.72 2.98
CA LEU A 35 -15.18 -0.21 3.72
C LEU A 35 -14.86 0.13 5.18
N SER A 36 -13.90 -0.56 5.77
CA SER A 36 -13.43 -0.33 7.14
C SER A 36 -12.48 0.85 7.24
N LYS A 37 -12.40 1.48 8.41
CA LYS A 37 -11.33 2.43 8.72
C LYS A 37 -9.96 1.77 8.58
N CYS A 38 -9.05 2.49 7.94
CA CYS A 38 -7.69 2.04 7.64
C CYS A 38 -6.69 2.86 8.45
N SER A 39 -5.58 2.24 8.85
CA SER A 39 -4.39 2.95 9.33
C SER A 39 -3.12 2.33 8.76
N ALA A 40 -2.12 3.15 8.51
CA ALA A 40 -0.80 2.67 8.09
C ALA A 40 -0.10 1.97 9.28
N VAL A 41 0.63 0.89 8.99
CA VAL A 41 1.40 0.13 10.00
C VAL A 41 2.90 0.24 9.75
N SER A 42 3.37 -0.07 8.54
CA SER A 42 4.80 -0.02 8.21
C SER A 42 5.03 0.17 6.70
N GLY A 43 6.10 0.88 6.33
CA GLY A 43 6.50 1.08 4.93
C GLY A 43 5.58 1.98 4.13
N CYS A 44 4.53 2.54 4.74
CA CYS A 44 3.57 3.39 4.05
C CYS A 44 2.97 4.46 4.96
N LYS A 45 2.28 5.41 4.34
CA LYS A 45 1.44 6.42 4.97
C LYS A 45 0.07 6.45 4.29
N LEU A 46 -0.98 6.68 5.07
CA LEU A 46 -2.33 6.93 4.55
C LEU A 46 -2.44 8.40 4.16
N ILE A 47 -2.70 8.65 2.88
CA ILE A 47 -2.85 10.01 2.33
C ILE A 47 -4.31 10.46 2.44
N HIS A 48 -5.22 9.60 1.99
CA HIS A 48 -6.64 9.89 1.96
C HIS A 48 -7.46 8.66 2.34
N GLN A 49 -8.59 8.88 3.02
CA GLN A 49 -9.67 7.91 3.13
C GLN A 49 -11.02 8.63 3.08
N PHE A 50 -11.86 8.31 2.09
CA PHE A 50 -13.17 8.91 1.88
C PHE A 50 -14.21 7.83 1.59
N GLY A 51 -15.11 7.58 2.55
CA GLY A 51 -16.02 6.44 2.46
C GLY A 51 -15.25 5.14 2.23
N GLY A 52 -15.55 4.44 1.13
CA GLY A 52 -14.85 3.22 0.75
C GLY A 52 -13.52 3.42 0.03
N TYR A 53 -13.10 4.64 -0.31
CA TYR A 53 -11.83 4.91 -1.00
C TYR A 53 -10.68 5.08 0.00
N ALA A 54 -9.52 4.47 -0.27
CA ALA A 54 -8.29 4.64 0.50
C ALA A 54 -7.07 4.81 -0.44
N GLU A 55 -6.10 5.60 0.01
CA GLU A 55 -4.85 5.88 -0.72
C GLU A 55 -3.63 5.76 0.20
N LEU A 56 -2.70 4.87 -0.17
CA LEU A 56 -1.43 4.68 0.52
C LEU A 56 -0.26 5.12 -0.37
N ALA A 57 0.71 5.80 0.22
CA ALA A 57 1.99 6.10 -0.42
C ALA A 57 3.15 5.56 0.43
N PRO A 58 4.36 5.41 -0.13
CA PRO A 58 5.56 5.13 0.65
C PRO A 58 5.77 6.15 1.77
N ASP A 59 6.26 5.69 2.92
CA ASP A 59 6.59 6.53 4.08
C ASP A 59 7.72 7.53 3.80
N HIS A 60 8.65 7.15 2.94
CA HIS A 60 9.74 7.99 2.44
C HIS A 60 9.67 8.16 0.92
N THR A 61 10.17 9.28 0.42
CA THR A 61 10.32 9.48 -1.03
C THR A 61 11.18 8.36 -1.60
N ARG A 62 10.61 7.66 -2.59
CA ARG A 62 11.21 6.50 -3.21
C ARG A 62 10.83 6.45 -4.67
N SER A 63 11.78 6.06 -5.51
CA SER A 63 11.50 5.62 -6.87
C SER A 63 11.60 4.11 -6.99
N LEU A 64 10.94 3.56 -8.01
CA LEU A 64 10.99 2.15 -8.34
C LEU A 64 11.44 1.97 -9.79
N MET A 65 12.48 1.15 -9.99
CA MET A 65 12.92 0.61 -11.26
C MET A 65 12.42 -0.81 -11.46
N ASN A 66 12.57 -1.35 -12.67
CA ASN A 66 12.15 -2.73 -12.96
C ASN A 66 12.82 -3.72 -12.00
N GLY A 67 12.01 -4.51 -11.30
CA GLY A 67 12.44 -5.47 -10.29
C GLY A 67 12.41 -4.93 -8.86
N ASP A 68 12.30 -3.62 -8.65
CA ASP A 68 12.22 -3.06 -7.30
C ASP A 68 10.91 -3.42 -6.61
N GLU A 69 11.00 -3.57 -5.28
CA GLU A 69 9.88 -3.97 -4.44
C GLU A 69 9.58 -2.94 -3.36
N TRP A 70 8.30 -2.61 -3.22
CA TRP A 70 7.77 -1.86 -2.09
C TRP A 70 6.98 -2.80 -1.18
N ASN A 71 7.51 -3.03 0.03
CA ASN A 71 6.85 -3.77 1.09
C ASN A 71 6.18 -2.77 2.04
N PHE A 72 4.92 -3.01 2.37
CA PHE A 72 4.15 -2.17 3.28
C PHE A 72 3.13 -2.98 4.04
N SER A 73 2.55 -2.38 5.07
CA SER A 73 1.41 -2.96 5.78
C SER A 73 0.45 -1.90 6.28
N PHE A 74 -0.82 -2.25 6.33
CA PHE A 74 -1.89 -1.41 6.87
C PHE A 74 -2.85 -2.27 7.68
N LYS A 75 -3.51 -1.66 8.66
CA LYS A 75 -4.50 -2.32 9.50
C LYS A 75 -5.88 -1.81 9.14
N TYR A 76 -6.86 -2.71 9.15
CA TYR A 76 -8.26 -2.33 9.12
C TYR A 76 -8.94 -2.72 10.43
N VAL A 77 -9.94 -1.94 10.83
CA VAL A 77 -10.76 -2.23 12.02
C VAL A 77 -11.98 -3.03 11.56
N PHE A 78 -12.16 -4.23 12.11
CA PHE A 78 -13.45 -4.91 12.08
C PHE A 78 -14.39 -4.16 13.02
N GLU A 79 -15.44 -3.54 12.48
CA GLU A 79 -16.59 -3.06 13.26
C GLU A 79 -17.61 -4.19 13.42
#